data_AF-A0AAV0DY95-F1
#
_entry.id   AF-A0AAV0DY95-F1
#
_cell.length_a   1.000
_cell.length_b   1.000
_cell.length_c   1.000
_cell.angle_alpha   90.00
_cell.angle_beta   90.00
_cell.angle_gamma   90.00
#
_symmetry.space_group_name_H-M   'P 1'
#
loop_
_entity.id
_entity.type
_entity.pdbx_description
1 polymer ?
#
loop_
_entity_poly.entity_id
_entity_poly.type
_entity_poly.pdbx_seq_one_letter_code
_entity_poly.pdbx_strand_id
1 'polypeptide(L)'
;MCRIESSTELVGLIIDGTELSFALRECMKKLFLDLALKCASVICCLSTPKQKALVTALVKGSGGKTLAIGYGADDVSMLQEADVGVRVSWVEGMQVFVYFLSHLNFPCDSSVEQKESGLAFF
;
A
#
# COMPACT_ATOMS: atom_id res chain seq x y z
N MET A 1 -13.02 -37.88 1.49
CA MET A 1 -12.61 -37.25 0.21
C MET A 1 -11.33 -36.48 0.50
N CYS A 2 -10.19 -37.17 0.38
CA CYS A 2 -8.89 -36.57 0.66
C CYS A 2 -8.63 -35.49 -0.40
N ARG A 3 -8.58 -34.22 0.02
CA ARG A 3 -7.99 -33.17 -0.80
C ARG A 3 -6.49 -33.46 -0.82
N ILE A 4 -5.98 -33.85 -1.97
CA ILE A 4 -4.56 -33.75 -2.26
C ILE A 4 -4.25 -32.25 -2.14
N GLU A 5 -3.61 -31.84 -1.06
CA GLU A 5 -2.94 -30.54 -1.02
C GLU A 5 -1.79 -30.63 -2.02
N SER A 6 -2.01 -30.10 -3.22
CA SER A 6 -0.90 -29.70 -4.07
C SER A 6 -0.12 -28.66 -3.28
N SER A 7 1.11 -28.95 -2.91
CA SER A 7 2.04 -27.97 -2.34
C SER A 7 2.25 -26.84 -3.36
N THR A 8 1.39 -25.82 -3.32
CA THR A 8 1.61 -24.59 -4.05
C THR A 8 2.70 -23.86 -3.29
N GLU A 9 3.92 -23.89 -3.82
CA GLU A 9 5.01 -23.02 -3.36
C GLU A 9 4.48 -21.60 -3.21
N LEU A 10 4.60 -21.03 -2.02
CA LEU A 10 4.16 -19.66 -1.75
C LEU A 10 5.12 -18.70 -2.47
N VAL A 11 4.62 -18.03 -3.50
CA VAL A 11 5.42 -17.09 -4.29
C VAL A 11 5.22 -15.67 -3.76
N GLY A 12 6.32 -14.98 -3.48
CA GLY A 12 6.34 -13.54 -3.21
C GLY A 12 6.82 -12.76 -4.43
N LEU A 13 6.29 -11.56 -4.64
CA LEU A 13 6.76 -10.62 -5.65
C LEU A 13 7.42 -9.42 -4.97
N ILE A 14 8.65 -9.09 -5.39
CA ILE A 14 9.33 -7.85 -5.01
C ILE A 14 9.50 -7.01 -6.28
N ILE A 15 9.10 -5.75 -6.22
CA ILE A 15 9.22 -4.82 -7.34
C ILE A 15 9.72 -3.46 -6.85
N ASP A 16 10.70 -2.90 -7.55
CA ASP A 16 11.26 -1.60 -7.22
C ASP A 16 10.49 -0.46 -7.90
N GLY A 17 10.60 0.76 -7.36
CA GLY A 17 9.84 1.93 -7.81
C GLY A 17 10.05 2.26 -9.29
N THR A 18 11.25 2.02 -9.83
CA THR A 18 11.54 2.20 -11.25
C THR A 18 10.72 1.25 -12.11
N GLU A 19 10.74 -0.04 -11.81
CA GLU A 19 10.02 -1.11 -12.51
C GLU A 19 8.51 -0.97 -12.32
N LEU A 20 8.08 -0.58 -11.12
CA LEU A 20 6.69 -0.33 -10.78
C LEU A 20 6.09 0.78 -11.66
N SER A 21 6.87 1.80 -12.03
CA SER A 21 6.43 2.82 -12.98
C SER A 21 6.03 2.23 -14.34
N PHE A 22 6.80 1.25 -14.82
CA PHE A 22 6.49 0.58 -16.08
C PHE A 22 5.31 -0.38 -15.95
N ALA A 23 5.20 -1.07 -14.82
CA ALA A 23 4.13 -2.01 -14.50
C ALA A 23 2.76 -1.31 -14.36
N LEU A 24 2.75 -0.09 -13.82
CA LEU A 24 1.53 0.71 -13.65
C LEU A 24 1.06 1.44 -14.91
N ARG A 25 1.75 1.30 -16.05
CA ARG A 25 1.27 1.84 -17.33
C ARG A 25 0.03 1.11 -17.80
N GLU A 26 -0.84 1.80 -18.52
CA GLU A 26 -2.13 1.28 -19.00
C GLU A 26 -2.03 -0.06 -19.75
N CYS A 27 -0.99 -0.27 -20.55
CA CYS A 27 -0.79 -1.52 -21.27
C CYS A 27 -0.31 -2.69 -20.38
N MET A 28 0.30 -2.41 -19.22
CA MET A 28 0.92 -3.41 -18.34
C MET A 28 0.15 -3.64 -17.04
N LYS A 29 -0.67 -2.68 -16.60
CA LYS A 29 -1.33 -2.71 -15.28
C LYS A 29 -2.15 -3.96 -15.04
N LYS A 30 -2.83 -4.47 -16.08
CA LYS A 30 -3.62 -5.71 -15.98
C LYS A 30 -2.74 -6.92 -15.72
N LEU A 31 -1.64 -7.04 -16.47
CA LEU A 31 -0.69 -8.15 -16.29
C LEU A 31 -0.03 -8.10 -14.91
N PHE A 32 0.34 -6.90 -14.44
CA PHE A 32 0.88 -6.70 -13.10
C PHE A 32 -0.12 -7.12 -12.02
N LEU A 33 -1.37 -6.69 -12.13
CA LEU A 33 -2.43 -7.08 -11.19
C LEU A 33 -2.68 -8.59 -11.19
N ASP A 34 -2.79 -9.22 -12.36
CA ASP A 34 -3.00 -10.66 -12.48
C ASP A 34 -1.84 -11.48 -11.89
N LEU A 35 -0.61 -10.96 -11.95
CA LEU A 35 0.55 -11.56 -11.30
C LEU A 35 0.50 -11.36 -9.78
N ALA A 36 0.26 -10.12 -9.34
CA ALA A 36 0.20 -9.75 -7.93
C ALA A 36 -0.86 -10.57 -7.17
N LEU A 37 -2.04 -10.79 -7.76
CA LEU A 37 -3.13 -11.57 -7.17
C LEU A 37 -2.83 -13.07 -7.05
N LYS A 38 -1.81 -13.58 -7.74
CA LYS A 38 -1.35 -14.98 -7.62
C LYS A 38 -0.24 -15.13 -6.58
N CYS A 39 0.38 -14.04 -6.16
CA CYS A 39 1.40 -14.05 -5.13
C CYS A 39 0.77 -14.09 -3.74
N ALA A 40 1.44 -14.77 -2.82
CA ALA A 40 1.08 -14.76 -1.40
C ALA A 40 1.37 -13.40 -0.74
N SER A 41 2.34 -12.66 -1.27
CA SER A 41 2.72 -11.32 -0.79
C SER A 41 3.36 -10.50 -1.90
N VAL A 42 3.16 -9.18 -1.89
CA VAL A 42 3.81 -8.24 -2.83
C VAL A 42 4.50 -7.14 -2.05
N ILE A 43 5.78 -6.88 -2.36
CA ILE A 43 6.58 -5.82 -1.75
C ILE A 43 6.97 -4.82 -2.82
N CYS A 44 6.50 -3.58 -2.67
CA CYS A 44 6.85 -2.45 -3.53
C CYS A 44 7.93 -1.60 -2.86
N CYS A 45 9.20 -1.82 -3.18
CA CYS A 45 10.31 -1.04 -2.61
C CYS A 45 10.53 0.28 -3.37
N LEU A 46 11.08 1.27 -2.66
CA LEU A 46 11.39 2.63 -3.16
C LEU A 46 10.23 3.29 -3.94
N SER A 47 8.99 2.96 -3.57
CA SER A 47 7.79 3.47 -4.23
C SER A 47 7.50 4.91 -3.77
N THR A 48 7.24 5.79 -4.74
CA THR A 48 6.84 7.18 -4.49
C THR A 48 5.42 7.27 -3.92
N PRO A 49 5.05 8.36 -3.22
CA PRO A 49 3.68 8.58 -2.72
C PRO A 49 2.59 8.37 -3.77
N LYS A 50 2.87 8.84 -5.00
CA LYS A 50 1.98 8.67 -6.16
C LYS A 50 1.84 7.20 -6.57
N GLN A 51 2.94 6.45 -6.60
CA GLN A 51 2.90 5.03 -6.95
C GLN A 51 2.12 4.21 -5.92
N LYS A 52 2.30 4.50 -4.62
CA LYS A 52 1.53 3.84 -3.56
C LYS A 52 0.02 4.01 -3.74
N ALA A 53 -0.42 5.24 -4.05
CA ALA A 53 -1.82 5.52 -4.37
C ALA A 53 -2.29 4.78 -5.63
N LEU A 54 -1.49 4.78 -6.71
CA LEU A 54 -1.85 4.08 -7.96
C LEU A 54 -1.99 2.56 -7.78
N VAL A 55 -1.11 1.93 -6.97
CA VAL A 55 -1.24 0.50 -6.63
C VAL A 55 -2.54 0.26 -5.86
N THR A 56 -2.83 1.11 -4.88
CA THR A 56 -4.08 1.01 -4.09
C THR A 56 -5.31 1.12 -4.98
N ALA A 57 -5.35 2.10 -5.87
CA ALA A 57 -6.44 2.29 -6.83
C ALA A 57 -6.61 1.06 -7.75
N LEU A 58 -5.50 0.50 -8.23
CA LEU A 58 -5.50 -0.69 -9.09
C LEU A 58 -6.08 -1.91 -8.37
N VAL A 59 -5.65 -2.15 -7.12
CA VAL A 59 -6.16 -3.27 -6.30
C VAL A 59 -7.62 -3.05 -5.93
N LYS A 60 -8.02 -1.83 -5.56
CA LYS A 60 -9.42 -1.48 -5.28
C LYS A 60 -10.33 -1.74 -6.49
N GLY A 61 -9.84 -1.42 -7.69
CA GLY A 61 -10.54 -1.69 -8.95
C GLY A 61 -10.74 -3.18 -9.27
N SER A 62 -10.03 -4.09 -8.58
CA SER A 62 -10.20 -5.55 -8.75
C SER A 62 -11.45 -6.12 -8.09
N GLY A 63 -12.16 -5.32 -7.28
CA GLY A 63 -13.42 -5.71 -6.62
C GLY A 63 -13.27 -6.16 -5.16
N GLY A 64 -12.04 -6.20 -4.63
CA GLY A 64 -11.78 -6.39 -3.21
C GLY A 64 -11.95 -5.12 -2.38
N LYS A 65 -12.03 -5.26 -1.04
CA LYS A 65 -11.95 -4.13 -0.11
C LYS A 65 -10.50 -3.83 0.23
N THR A 66 -10.11 -2.55 0.20
CA THR A 66 -8.74 -2.13 0.47
C THR A 66 -8.60 -1.43 1.83
N LEU A 67 -7.56 -1.82 2.58
CA LEU A 67 -7.11 -1.17 3.80
C LEU A 67 -5.69 -0.65 3.56
N ALA A 68 -5.46 0.63 3.81
CA ALA A 68 -4.13 1.22 3.80
C ALA A 68 -3.76 1.68 5.20
N ILE A 69 -2.52 1.43 5.61
CA ILE A 69 -1.96 1.86 6.90
C ILE A 69 -0.68 2.65 6.62
N GLY A 70 -0.50 3.79 7.30
CA GLY A 70 0.64 4.66 7.09
C GLY A 70 0.86 5.63 8.25
N TYR A 71 2.00 6.30 8.27
CA TYR A 71 2.40 7.21 9.34
C TYR A 71 2.75 8.60 8.80
N GLY A 72 3.50 8.63 7.69
CA GLY A 72 4.07 9.84 7.11
C GLY A 72 3.14 10.56 6.13
N ALA A 73 3.54 11.77 5.74
CA ALA A 73 2.86 12.55 4.70
C ALA A 73 2.83 11.81 3.34
N ASP A 74 3.88 11.01 3.06
CA ASP A 74 4.01 10.19 1.86
C ASP A 74 2.92 9.11 1.71
N ASP A 75 2.27 8.73 2.81
CA ASP A 75 1.24 7.70 2.80
C ASP A 75 -0.17 8.32 2.64
N VAL A 76 -0.33 9.65 2.75
CA VAL A 76 -1.65 10.30 2.75
C VAL A 76 -2.44 10.00 1.48
N SER A 77 -1.80 10.04 0.31
CA SER A 77 -2.45 9.72 -0.96
C SER A 77 -2.88 8.25 -1.05
N MET A 78 -2.09 7.34 -0.49
CA MET A 78 -2.43 5.91 -0.40
C MET A 78 -3.62 5.69 0.55
N LEU A 79 -3.57 6.34 1.71
CA LEU A 79 -4.60 6.24 2.74
C LEU A 79 -5.96 6.78 2.28
N GLN A 80 -5.96 7.86 1.50
CA GLN A 80 -7.18 8.44 0.92
C GLN A 80 -7.76 7.61 -0.23
N GLU A 81 -6.94 6.87 -0.95
CA GLU A 81 -7.38 6.04 -2.08
C GLU A 81 -8.07 4.74 -1.61
N ALA A 82 -7.63 4.17 -0.48
CA ALA A 82 -8.20 2.93 0.07
C ALA A 82 -9.68 3.08 0.48
N ASP A 83 -10.41 1.97 0.61
CA ASP A 83 -11.75 1.99 1.22
C ASP A 83 -11.68 2.37 2.70
N VAL A 84 -10.62 1.94 3.38
CA VAL A 84 -10.31 2.31 4.76
C VAL A 84 -8.85 2.75 4.84
N GLY A 85 -8.61 4.00 5.21
CA GLY A 85 -7.26 4.48 5.56
C GLY A 85 -7.08 4.51 7.07
N VAL A 86 -5.94 4.04 7.57
CA VAL A 86 -5.54 4.15 8.98
C VAL A 86 -4.21 4.88 9.06
N ARG A 87 -4.23 6.06 9.68
CA ARG A 87 -3.01 6.79 10.00
C ARG A 87 -2.60 6.49 11.42
N VAL A 88 -1.39 6.00 11.61
CA VAL A 88 -0.77 5.90 12.93
C VAL A 88 -0.02 7.20 13.18
N SER A 89 -0.05 7.71 14.41
CA SER A 89 0.91 8.71 14.86
C SER A 89 1.48 8.32 16.22
N TRP A 90 2.66 8.84 16.56
CA TRP A 90 3.28 8.68 17.87
C TRP A 90 4.02 9.96 18.21
N VAL A 91 4.18 10.18 19.51
CA VAL A 91 4.97 11.29 20.05
C VAL A 91 6.14 10.67 20.79
N GLU A 92 7.37 11.13 20.53
CA GLU A 92 8.54 10.62 21.25
C GLU A 92 8.34 10.76 22.77
N GLY A 93 8.44 9.64 23.49
CA GLY A 93 8.19 9.58 24.94
C GLY A 93 6.73 9.42 25.36
N MET A 94 5.77 9.23 24.44
CA MET A 94 4.34 9.07 24.75
C MET A 94 3.60 8.08 23.82
N GLN A 95 2.34 7.80 24.16
CA GLN A 95 1.42 6.80 23.60
C GLN A 95 1.25 6.86 22.06
N VAL A 96 0.87 5.73 21.46
CA VAL A 96 0.52 5.60 20.03
C VAL A 96 -0.93 6.04 19.82
N PHE A 97 -1.17 6.88 18.82
CA PHE A 97 -2.50 7.30 18.39
C PHE A 97 -2.85 6.67 17.04
N VAL A 98 -4.11 6.26 16.88
CA VAL A 98 -4.63 5.65 15.66
C VAL A 98 -5.80 6.46 15.14
N TYR A 99 -5.72 6.92 13.89
CA TYR A 99 -6.73 7.72 13.24
C TYR A 99 -7.31 6.99 12.04
N PHE A 100 -8.63 6.96 11.93
CA PHE A 100 -9.34 6.43 10.78
C PHE A 100 -9.62 7.54 9.78
N LEU A 101 -9.07 7.40 8.58
CA LEU A 101 -9.33 8.26 7.43
C LEU A 101 -10.54 7.70 6.69
N SER A 102 -11.74 8.07 7.15
CA SER A 102 -12.96 7.86 6.38
C SER A 102 -13.39 9.13 5.62
N HIS A 103 -13.15 10.34 6.15
CA HIS A 103 -13.44 11.62 5.47
C HIS A 103 -12.74 12.86 6.11
N LEU A 104 -11.66 12.68 6.87
CA LEU A 104 -11.03 13.76 7.63
C LEU A 104 -9.92 14.47 6.84
N ASN A 105 -10.07 15.78 6.63
CA ASN A 105 -8.99 16.69 6.25
C ASN A 105 -8.06 16.83 7.47
N PHE A 106 -6.87 16.26 7.40
CA PHE A 106 -5.85 16.49 8.43
C PHE A 106 -5.16 17.83 8.18
N PRO A 107 -5.00 18.67 9.21
CA PRO A 107 -4.04 19.77 9.14
C PRO A 107 -2.63 19.17 9.02
N CYS A 108 -1.87 19.58 8.01
CA CYS A 108 -0.42 19.42 8.00
C CYS A 108 0.14 20.24 9.16
N ASP A 109 0.37 19.62 10.32
CA ASP A 109 1.24 20.22 11.33
C ASP A 109 2.69 19.95 10.90
N SER A 110 3.32 20.99 10.38
CA SER A 110 4.67 21.01 9.78
C SER A 110 5.79 20.66 10.77
N SER A 111 5.47 20.39 12.03
CA SER A 111 6.41 20.19 13.13
C SER A 111 6.89 18.75 13.29
N VAL A 112 6.25 17.77 12.64
CA VAL A 112 6.54 16.31 12.75
C VAL A 112 6.91 15.70 11.39
N GLU A 113 7.54 16.48 10.52
CA GLU A 113 7.95 16.06 9.18
C GLU A 113 9.48 15.86 9.15
N GLN A 114 9.97 14.84 9.85
CA GLN A 114 11.36 14.40 9.71
C GLN A 114 11.41 12.98 9.10
N LYS A 115 11.46 12.98 7.76
CA LYS A 115 12.33 12.14 6.93
C LYS A 115 12.30 10.62 7.21
N GLU A 116 11.24 9.92 6.84
CA GLU A 116 11.30 8.45 6.73
C GLU A 116 10.57 7.93 5.49
N SER A 117 11.33 7.32 4.59
CA SER A 117 10.85 6.59 3.42
C SER A 117 10.18 5.29 3.87
N GLY A 118 8.88 5.34 4.14
CA GLY A 118 8.09 4.18 4.55
C GLY A 118 7.95 3.16 3.42
N LEU A 119 8.30 1.90 3.70
CA LEU A 119 7.92 0.74 2.89
C LEU A 119 6.39 0.62 2.86
N ALA A 120 5.79 0.61 1.67
CA ALA A 120 4.39 0.25 1.52
C ALA A 120 4.27 -1.27 1.43
N PHE A 121 3.62 -1.87 2.42
CA PHE A 121 3.18 -3.25 2.39
C PHE A 121 1.79 -3.30 1.77
N PHE A 122 1.63 -4.08 0.69
CA PHE A 122 0.36 -4.32 0.00
C PHE A 122 -0.03 -5.80 0.14
#